data_AF-A0A3M9ZXE8-F1
#
_entry.id   AF-A0A3M9ZXE8-F1
#
_cell.length_a   1.000
_cell.length_b   1.000
_cell.length_c   1.000
_cell.angle_alpha   90.00
_cell.angle_beta   90.00
_cell.angle_gamma   90.00
#
_symmetry.space_group_name_H-M   'P 1'
#
loop_
_entity.id
_entity.type
_entity.pdbx_description
1 polymer ?
#
loop_
_entity_poly.entity_id
_entity_poly.type
_entity_poly.pdbx_seq_one_letter_code
_entity_poly.pdbx_strand_id
1 'polypeptide(L)'
;MRVTVSVIKADVGGVGGHTKPSDRLIGAIRETVKGSSDLLLDHYIGYCGDDTHIVMSHTRGVDNQEIHKLAWDAFMAGTEVAKEEGLYGAGQDLLKDSFSGNVKGMGPGVAEMEFEERPNEAFTVFAADKTEPGAFNYPIYRMFV
;
A
#
# COMPACT_ATOMS: atom_id res chain seq x y z
N MET A 1 17.56 -15.14 7.53
CA MET A 1 17.72 -14.27 6.34
C MET A 1 17.24 -12.89 6.72
N ARG A 2 17.91 -11.82 6.30
CA ARG A 2 17.37 -10.46 6.53
C ARG A 2 16.27 -10.16 5.51
N VAL A 3 15.10 -9.80 6.00
CA VAL A 3 13.90 -9.54 5.20
C VAL A 3 13.28 -8.20 5.60
N THR A 4 12.65 -7.55 4.64
CA THR A 4 11.87 -6.34 4.82
C THR A 4 10.41 -6.63 4.47
N VAL A 5 9.49 -6.25 5.34
CA VAL A 5 8.06 -6.21 5.04
C VAL A 5 7.65 -4.75 4.91
N SER A 6 7.12 -4.39 3.75
CA SER A 6 6.65 -3.04 3.42
C SER A 6 5.17 -3.07 3.09
N VAL A 7 4.38 -2.28 3.82
CA VAL A 7 2.95 -2.10 3.56
C VAL A 7 2.75 -0.65 3.12
N ILE A 8 2.38 -0.47 1.85
CA ILE A 8 2.13 0.84 1.27
C ILE A 8 0.66 0.91 0.86
N LYS A 9 -0.05 1.98 1.24
CA LYS A 9 -1.48 2.17 0.98
C LYS A 9 -1.78 3.52 0.35
N ALA A 10 -2.85 3.59 -0.43
CA ALA A 10 -3.41 4.83 -0.95
C ALA A 10 -4.90 4.66 -1.31
N ASP A 11 -5.69 5.72 -1.13
CA ASP A 11 -6.99 5.90 -1.80
C ASP A 11 -6.75 6.42 -3.23
N VAL A 12 -7.17 5.62 -4.20
CA VAL A 12 -7.06 5.93 -5.63
C VAL A 12 -8.41 5.92 -6.34
N GLY A 13 -9.51 5.80 -5.58
CA GLY A 13 -10.88 5.90 -6.10
C GLY A 13 -11.84 4.84 -5.56
N GLY A 14 -13.09 5.25 -5.33
CA GLY A 14 -14.15 4.43 -4.75
C GLY A 14 -15.44 4.37 -5.57
N VAL A 15 -16.11 3.22 -5.53
CA VAL A 15 -17.42 2.97 -6.14
C VAL A 15 -18.51 3.59 -5.27
N GLY A 16 -19.34 4.46 -5.85
CA GLY A 16 -20.47 5.06 -5.11
C GLY A 16 -20.03 5.99 -3.97
N GLY A 17 -18.86 6.60 -4.07
CA GLY A 17 -18.25 7.42 -3.02
C GLY A 17 -17.13 6.68 -2.29
N HIS A 18 -16.89 7.09 -1.06
CA HIS A 18 -15.86 6.57 -0.17
C HIS A 18 -16.21 5.21 0.46
N THR A 19 -16.40 4.17 -0.36
CA THR A 19 -16.88 2.86 0.11
C THR A 19 -15.90 1.72 -0.13
N LYS A 20 -15.52 1.47 -1.38
CA LYS A 20 -14.57 0.44 -1.79
C LYS A 20 -14.03 0.68 -3.20
N PRO A 21 -12.82 0.19 -3.54
CA PRO A 21 -12.34 0.21 -4.92
C PRO A 21 -13.16 -0.71 -5.83
N SER A 22 -13.06 -0.48 -7.15
CA SER A 22 -13.63 -1.39 -8.15
C SER A 22 -12.73 -2.60 -8.40
N ASP A 23 -13.31 -3.69 -8.94
CA ASP A 23 -12.54 -4.90 -9.24
C ASP A 23 -11.51 -4.65 -10.35
N ARG A 24 -11.81 -3.80 -11.34
CA ARG A 24 -10.86 -3.42 -12.41
C ARG A 24 -9.70 -2.59 -11.86
N LEU A 25 -9.96 -1.68 -10.92
CA LEU A 25 -8.93 -0.90 -10.25
C LEU A 25 -7.96 -1.81 -9.50
N ILE A 26 -8.48 -2.71 -8.66
CA ILE A 26 -7.66 -3.69 -7.94
C ILE A 26 -6.91 -4.60 -8.92
N GLY A 27 -7.55 -4.98 -10.03
CA GLY A 27 -6.92 -5.74 -11.11
C GLY A 27 -5.71 -5.03 -11.71
N ALA A 28 -5.80 -3.73 -11.98
CA ALA A 28 -4.68 -2.94 -12.52
C ALA A 28 -3.51 -2.87 -11.54
N ILE A 29 -3.78 -2.66 -10.25
CA ILE A 29 -2.75 -2.67 -9.20
C ILE A 29 -2.05 -4.04 -9.15
N ARG A 30 -2.84 -5.13 -9.16
CA ARG A 30 -2.30 -6.50 -9.14
C ARG A 30 -1.40 -6.79 -10.34
N GLU A 31 -1.81 -6.39 -11.54
CA GLU A 31 -1.02 -6.62 -12.75
C GLU A 31 0.31 -5.85 -12.72
N THR A 32 0.29 -4.58 -12.29
CA THR A 32 1.53 -3.78 -12.15
C THR A 32 2.50 -4.39 -11.14
N VAL A 33 2.00 -4.84 -9.98
CA VAL A 33 2.84 -5.48 -8.95
C VAL A 33 3.40 -6.81 -9.47
N LYS A 34 2.58 -7.63 -10.13
CA LYS A 34 3.00 -8.90 -10.72
C LYS A 34 4.08 -8.74 -11.80
N GLY A 35 4.01 -7.65 -12.57
CA GLY A 35 5.01 -7.31 -13.58
C GLY A 35 6.41 -7.01 -13.02
N SER A 36 6.53 -6.75 -11.72
CA SER A 36 7.80 -6.40 -11.04
C SER A 36 8.26 -7.50 -10.07
N SER A 37 7.99 -8.76 -10.41
CA SER A 37 8.29 -9.94 -9.58
C SER A 37 9.77 -10.14 -9.24
N ASP A 38 10.69 -9.50 -9.96
CA ASP A 38 12.13 -9.53 -9.68
C ASP A 38 12.55 -8.65 -8.49
N LEU A 39 11.69 -7.72 -8.08
CA LEU A 39 11.93 -6.85 -6.92
C LEU A 39 11.49 -7.48 -5.59
N LEU A 40 10.54 -8.41 -5.64
CA LEU A 40 9.80 -8.91 -4.49
C LEU A 40 10.06 -10.41 -4.25
N LEU A 41 10.04 -10.82 -2.99
CA LEU A 41 9.96 -12.23 -2.62
C LEU A 41 8.52 -12.72 -2.76
N ASP A 42 7.57 -11.93 -2.25
CA ASP A 42 6.13 -12.20 -2.34
C ASP A 42 5.33 -10.90 -2.14
N HIS A 43 4.04 -10.95 -2.44
CA HIS A 43 3.12 -9.83 -2.24
C HIS A 43 1.66 -10.24 -2.01
N TYR A 44 0.92 -9.32 -1.38
CA TYR A 44 -0.53 -9.40 -1.23
C TYR A 44 -1.17 -8.03 -1.49
N ILE A 45 -2.26 -8.01 -2.27
CA ILE A 45 -3.04 -6.79 -2.55
C ILE A 45 -4.43 -6.96 -1.93
N GLY A 46 -4.80 -6.02 -1.06
CA GLY A 46 -6.10 -5.94 -0.43
C GLY A 46 -6.59 -4.50 -0.31
N TYR A 47 -7.74 -4.33 0.34
CA TYR A 47 -8.27 -3.01 0.67
C TYR A 47 -9.05 -3.04 1.99
N CYS A 48 -9.19 -1.87 2.62
CA CYS A 48 -10.07 -1.64 3.75
C CYS A 48 -10.84 -0.36 3.44
N GLY A 49 -12.16 -0.44 3.26
CA GLY A 49 -12.90 0.68 2.68
C GLY A 49 -12.39 1.03 1.28
N ASP A 50 -12.24 2.33 0.99
CA ASP A 50 -11.68 2.86 -0.27
C ASP A 50 -10.14 2.82 -0.32
N ASP A 51 -9.47 2.55 0.80
CA ASP A 51 -8.02 2.44 0.84
C ASP A 51 -7.51 1.10 0.33
N THR A 52 -6.75 1.13 -0.78
CA THR A 52 -6.04 -0.05 -1.28
C THR A 52 -4.65 -0.13 -0.64
N HIS A 53 -4.22 -1.35 -0.26
CA HIS A 53 -2.91 -1.60 0.31
C HIS A 53 -2.17 -2.73 -0.42
N ILE A 54 -0.86 -2.53 -0.58
CA ILE A 54 0.07 -3.49 -1.15
C ILE A 54 1.03 -3.90 -0.03
N VAL A 55 0.95 -5.17 0.37
CA VAL A 55 1.89 -5.81 1.30
C VAL A 55 2.97 -6.48 0.46
N MET A 56 4.22 -6.17 0.73
CA MET A 56 5.38 -6.65 -0.04
C MET A 56 6.43 -7.20 0.91
N SER A 57 6.99 -8.37 0.60
CA SER A 57 8.21 -8.87 1.23
C SER A 57 9.37 -8.78 0.23
N HIS A 58 10.53 -8.31 0.68
CA HIS A 58 11.72 -8.14 -0.16
C HIS A 58 13.00 -8.09 0.70
N THR A 59 14.18 -8.02 0.08
CA THR A 59 15.49 -7.94 0.76
C THR A 59 16.22 -6.64 0.46
N ARG A 60 15.47 -5.53 0.33
CA ARG A 60 16.01 -4.24 -0.15
C ARG A 60 16.12 -3.15 0.91
N GLY A 61 15.77 -3.46 2.16
CA GLY A 61 15.76 -2.51 3.28
C GLY A 61 14.55 -1.57 3.26
N VAL A 62 14.38 -0.83 4.36
CA VAL A 62 13.38 0.23 4.48
C VAL A 62 13.72 1.44 3.60
N ASP A 63 12.72 2.24 3.24
CA ASP A 63 12.82 3.43 2.40
C ASP A 63 13.44 3.16 1.01
N ASN A 64 13.31 1.93 0.52
CA ASN A 64 13.91 1.55 -0.76
C ASN A 64 13.17 2.20 -1.94
N GLN A 65 13.90 2.98 -2.74
CA GLN A 65 13.33 3.73 -3.86
C GLN A 65 12.58 2.88 -4.88
N GLU A 66 13.07 1.69 -5.22
CA GLU A 66 12.44 0.83 -6.24
C GLU A 66 11.14 0.22 -5.73
N ILE A 67 11.08 -0.17 -4.46
CA ILE A 67 9.86 -0.68 -3.80
C ILE A 67 8.79 0.41 -3.71
N HIS A 68 9.18 1.60 -3.30
CA HIS A 68 8.26 2.74 -3.23
C HIS A 68 7.79 3.18 -4.62
N LYS A 69 8.67 3.11 -5.63
CA LYS A 69 8.32 3.39 -7.03
C LYS A 69 7.34 2.36 -7.58
N LEU A 70 7.53 1.08 -7.27
CA LEU A 70 6.59 0.02 -7.64
C LEU A 70 5.19 0.30 -7.10
N ALA A 71 5.08 0.60 -5.81
CA ALA A 71 3.79 0.93 -5.21
C ALA A 71 3.15 2.18 -5.85
N TRP A 72 3.95 3.23 -6.07
CA TRP A 72 3.51 4.45 -6.76
C TRP A 72 2.96 4.15 -8.17
N ASP A 73 3.73 3.43 -8.99
CA ASP A 73 3.35 3.10 -10.36
C ASP A 73 2.09 2.20 -10.38
N ALA A 74 1.93 1.31 -9.39
CA ALA A 74 0.71 0.52 -9.22
C ALA A 74 -0.51 1.38 -8.88
N PHE A 75 -0.39 2.33 -7.94
CA PHE A 75 -1.46 3.27 -7.61
C PHE A 75 -1.82 4.21 -8.77
N MET A 76 -0.84 4.62 -9.57
CA MET A 76 -1.08 5.36 -10.81
C MET A 76 -1.90 4.53 -11.79
N ALA A 77 -1.56 3.24 -11.99
CA ALA A 77 -2.33 2.34 -12.85
C ALA A 77 -3.78 2.16 -12.35
N GLY A 78 -3.97 2.01 -11.04
CA GLY A 78 -5.30 1.99 -10.43
C GLY A 78 -6.08 3.30 -10.65
N THR A 79 -5.40 4.44 -10.53
CA THR A 79 -5.98 5.77 -10.75
C THR A 79 -6.44 5.97 -12.19
N GLU A 80 -5.71 5.47 -13.18
CA GLU A 80 -6.14 5.57 -14.58
C GLU A 80 -7.44 4.78 -14.81
N VAL A 81 -7.55 3.58 -14.25
CA VAL A 81 -8.82 2.83 -14.28
C VAL A 81 -9.94 3.56 -13.54
N ALA A 82 -9.62 4.17 -12.37
CA ALA A 82 -10.59 4.95 -11.61
C ALA A 82 -11.18 6.10 -12.44
N LYS A 83 -10.33 6.78 -13.22
CA LYS A 83 -10.75 7.85 -14.14
C LYS A 83 -11.62 7.31 -15.28
N GLU A 84 -11.23 6.20 -15.90
CA GLU A 84 -12.00 5.56 -16.97
C GLU A 84 -13.41 5.16 -16.52
N GLU A 85 -13.53 4.65 -15.30
CA GLU A 85 -14.80 4.19 -14.72
C GLU A 85 -15.62 5.33 -14.09
N GLY A 86 -15.06 6.53 -13.98
CA GLY A 86 -15.69 7.66 -13.32
C GLY A 86 -15.89 7.44 -11.82
N LEU A 87 -14.94 6.76 -11.17
CA LEU A 87 -14.99 6.53 -9.72
C LEU A 87 -14.85 7.83 -8.94
N TYR A 88 -15.44 7.86 -7.74
CA TYR A 88 -15.33 9.00 -6.86
C TYR A 88 -13.92 9.07 -6.27
N GLY A 89 -13.31 10.26 -6.21
CA GLY A 89 -11.96 10.41 -5.63
C GLY A 89 -10.85 9.74 -6.45
N ALA A 90 -10.96 9.67 -7.78
CA ALA A 90 -9.91 9.09 -8.62
C ALA A 90 -8.54 9.76 -8.37
N GLY A 91 -7.58 8.99 -7.83
CA GLY A 91 -6.24 9.47 -7.48
C GLY A 91 -6.17 10.37 -6.23
N GLN A 92 -7.12 10.25 -5.30
CA GLN A 92 -7.25 11.14 -4.15
C GLN A 92 -5.97 11.33 -3.31
N ASP A 93 -5.26 10.24 -3.01
CA ASP A 93 -4.04 10.29 -2.20
C ASP A 93 -2.78 10.54 -3.03
N LEU A 94 -2.88 10.75 -4.35
CA LEU A 94 -1.72 11.04 -5.19
C LEU A 94 -1.51 12.56 -5.28
N LEU A 95 -1.02 13.14 -4.20
CA LEU A 95 -0.93 14.61 -3.99
C LEU A 95 0.16 15.29 -4.82
N LYS A 96 0.95 14.52 -5.57
CA LYS A 96 2.00 15.01 -6.45
C LYS A 96 1.92 14.34 -7.81
N ASP A 97 2.27 15.07 -8.85
CA ASP A 97 2.23 14.57 -10.22
C ASP A 97 3.43 13.67 -10.58
N SER A 98 4.48 13.64 -9.75
CA SER A 98 5.70 12.89 -10.05
C SER A 98 6.35 12.29 -8.80
N PHE A 99 6.85 11.06 -8.92
CA PHE A 99 7.56 10.33 -7.88
C PHE A 99 8.87 11.01 -7.47
N SER A 100 9.09 11.20 -6.17
CA SER A 100 10.27 11.88 -5.61
C SER A 100 11.06 11.00 -4.64
N GLY A 101 11.52 9.83 -5.10
CA GLY A 101 12.42 8.94 -4.35
C GLY A 101 11.72 8.00 -3.37
N ASN A 102 10.78 8.51 -2.57
CA ASN A 102 9.86 7.69 -1.77
C ASN A 102 8.47 8.34 -1.73
N VAL A 103 7.46 7.59 -1.27
CA VAL A 103 6.07 8.07 -1.20
C VAL A 103 5.74 8.90 0.05
N LYS A 104 6.68 9.06 0.99
CA LYS A 104 6.44 9.83 2.22
C LYS A 104 6.23 11.31 1.86
N GLY A 105 5.12 11.89 2.30
CA GLY A 105 4.74 13.26 1.93
C GLY A 105 4.26 13.41 0.47
N MET A 106 4.03 12.30 -0.23
CA MET A 106 3.36 12.28 -1.54
C MET A 106 1.86 11.93 -1.43
N GLY A 107 1.43 11.53 -0.24
CA GLY A 107 0.05 11.16 0.10
C GLY A 107 -0.11 9.68 0.51
N PRO A 108 0.49 8.68 -0.19
CA PRO A 108 0.42 7.29 0.26
C PRO A 108 1.00 7.08 1.67
N GLY A 109 0.33 6.22 2.44
CA GLY A 109 0.78 5.80 3.77
C GLY A 109 1.79 4.64 3.67
N VAL A 110 2.75 4.60 4.60
CA VAL A 110 3.80 3.57 4.65
C VAL A 110 3.97 3.05 6.07
N ALA A 111 4.03 1.73 6.22
CA ALA A 111 4.52 1.04 7.42
C ALA A 111 5.48 -0.07 6.99
N GLU A 112 6.71 -0.03 7.50
CA GLU A 112 7.81 -0.89 7.03
C GLU A 112 8.75 -1.28 8.17
N MET A 113 9.29 -2.49 8.09
CA MET A 113 10.26 -3.00 9.05
C MET A 113 11.23 -3.97 8.38
N GLU A 114 12.53 -3.80 8.64
CA GLU A 114 13.57 -4.76 8.28
C GLU A 114 14.03 -5.51 9.54
N PHE A 115 14.13 -6.83 9.44
CA PHE A 115 14.52 -7.70 10.55
C PHE A 115 15.17 -9.00 10.06
N GLU A 116 15.83 -9.71 10.99
CA GLU A 116 16.30 -11.07 10.74
C GLU A 116 15.12 -12.03 10.94
N GLU A 117 14.74 -12.75 9.89
CA GLU A 117 13.64 -13.72 9.93
C GLU A 117 13.89 -14.81 10.97
N ARG A 118 12.93 -15.01 11.90
CA ARG A 118 12.98 -16.07 12.92
C ARG A 118 12.75 -17.44 12.28
N PRO A 119 13.11 -18.55 12.96
CA PRO A 119 12.82 -19.90 12.46
C PRO A 119 11.33 -20.16 12.13
N ASN A 120 10.44 -19.41 12.80
CA ASN A 120 9.03 -19.33 12.47
C ASN A 120 8.61 -17.86 12.63
N GLU A 121 8.45 -17.18 11.50
CA GLU A 121 8.08 -15.78 11.45
C GLU A 121 6.58 -15.61 11.25
N ALA A 122 5.91 -14.99 12.23
CA ALA A 122 4.50 -14.66 12.16
C ALA A 122 4.32 -13.16 12.43
N PHE A 123 3.58 -12.50 11.56
CA PHE A 123 3.26 -11.08 11.66
C PHE A 123 1.80 -10.82 11.27
N THR A 124 1.28 -9.66 11.70
CA THR A 124 -0.08 -9.21 11.39
C THR A 124 -0.02 -7.80 10.81
N VAL A 125 -0.72 -7.58 9.70
CA VAL A 125 -0.92 -6.25 9.12
C VAL A 125 -2.32 -5.78 9.47
N PHE A 126 -2.43 -4.58 10.04
CA PHE A 126 -3.70 -3.91 10.30
C PHE A 126 -3.92 -2.81 9.27
N ALA A 127 -5.07 -2.82 8.62
CA ALA A 127 -5.54 -1.74 7.77
C ALA A 127 -6.84 -1.19 8.37
N ALA A 128 -6.99 0.14 8.40
CA ALA A 128 -8.17 0.82 8.89
C ALA A 128 -8.53 1.96 7.94
N ASP A 129 -9.81 2.22 7.81
CA ASP A 129 -10.40 3.29 7.00
C ASP A 129 -11.27 4.21 7.89
N LYS A 130 -11.45 5.46 7.46
CA LYS A 130 -12.23 6.51 8.12
C LYS A 130 -11.74 6.84 9.53
N THR A 131 -10.44 6.73 9.73
CA THR A 131 -9.77 7.09 10.97
C THR A 131 -8.37 7.63 10.69
N GLU A 132 -7.65 8.03 11.73
CA GLU A 132 -6.29 8.55 11.64
C GLU A 132 -5.28 7.57 12.27
N PRO A 133 -3.96 7.74 12.02
CA PRO A 133 -2.94 6.84 12.59
C PRO A 133 -3.03 6.70 14.12
N GLY A 134 -3.47 7.75 14.82
CA GLY A 134 -3.66 7.75 16.27
C GLY A 134 -4.71 6.75 16.79
N ALA A 135 -5.59 6.23 15.94
CA ALA A 135 -6.54 5.17 16.30
C ALA A 135 -5.85 3.89 16.78
N PHE A 136 -4.61 3.66 16.35
CA PHE A 136 -3.81 2.52 16.80
C PHE A 136 -3.09 2.75 18.13
N ASN A 137 -3.08 3.98 18.68
CA ASN A 137 -2.38 4.28 19.93
C ASN A 137 -2.85 3.39 21.10
N TYR A 138 -4.17 3.33 21.33
CA TYR A 138 -4.72 2.54 22.43
C TYR A 138 -4.60 1.02 22.20
N PRO A 139 -4.94 0.44 21.03
CA PRO A 139 -4.71 -0.97 20.74
C PRO A 139 -3.24 -1.39 20.90
N ILE A 140 -2.30 -0.62 20.35
CA ILE A 140 -0.86 -0.92 20.44
C ILE A 140 -0.39 -0.84 21.91
N TYR A 141 -0.81 0.19 22.65
CA TYR A 141 -0.53 0.28 24.09
C TYR A 141 -0.98 -0.99 24.82
N ARG A 142 -2.21 -1.45 24.59
CA ARG A 142 -2.77 -2.66 25.23
C ARG A 142 -2.12 -3.97 24.79
N MET A 143 -1.43 -4.01 23.65
CA MET A 143 -0.73 -5.20 23.16
C MET A 143 0.65 -5.36 23.81
N PHE A 144 1.34 -4.26 24.11
CA PHE A 144 2.74 -4.28 24.56
C PHE A 144 2.95 -3.85 26.02
N VAL A 145 1.98 -3.21 26.65
CA VAL A 145 2.01 -2.73 28.04
C VAL A 145 0.80 -3.27 28.81
#